data_AF-A0A931GGX3-F1
#
_entry.id   AF-A0A931GGX3-F1
#
_cell.length_a   1.000
_cell.length_b   1.000
_cell.length_c   1.000
_cell.angle_alpha   90.00
_cell.angle_beta   90.00
_cell.angle_gamma   90.00
#
_symmetry.space_group_name_H-M   'P 1'
#
loop_
_entity.id
_entity.type
_entity.pdbx_description
1 polymer ?
#
loop_
_entity_poly.entity_id
_entity_poly.type
_entity_poly.pdbx_seq_one_letter_code
_entity_poly.pdbx_strand_id
1 'polypeptide(L)'
;MAEWDEDARALLRAAAYRRDGDAGLAVLADRPLGPVLQYAGDVLAAAAAQGLPGAEAPARKCVEELDGRGGPGDAELAAELTAALEGTRAPLAEVPVDLGELGTALDRDPAEGVQVLDLWRGEIGEPGPEFAPDAPGHDPARWLAFWPAGPAGGGGAPADGSADGSWAREERQRGRARAWLAAHGLRPGPRPFL
;
A
#
# COMPACT_ATOMS: atom_id res chain seq x y z
N MET A 1 -19.60 18.61 -1.77
CA MET A 1 -18.62 17.51 -1.69
C MET A 1 -18.12 17.49 -0.27
N ALA A 2 -18.16 16.34 0.39
CA ALA A 2 -17.59 16.22 1.73
C ALA A 2 -16.06 16.25 1.63
N GLU A 3 -15.41 16.93 2.57
CA GLU A 3 -13.94 16.96 2.67
C GLU A 3 -13.42 15.73 3.44
N TRP A 4 -12.11 15.50 3.36
CA TRP A 4 -11.43 14.44 4.11
C TRP A 4 -11.00 14.94 5.49
N ASP A 5 -11.89 14.78 6.48
CA ASP A 5 -11.56 14.96 7.90
C ASP A 5 -10.84 13.72 8.48
N GLU A 6 -10.36 13.83 9.73
CA GLU A 6 -9.59 12.76 10.38
C GLU A 6 -10.41 11.49 10.60
N ASP A 7 -11.70 11.60 10.90
CA ASP A 7 -12.58 10.45 11.12
C ASP A 7 -12.79 9.68 9.81
N ALA A 8 -13.07 10.37 8.70
CA ALA A 8 -13.19 9.76 7.38
C ALA A 8 -11.89 9.10 6.94
N ARG A 9 -10.76 9.76 7.19
CA ARG A 9 -9.40 9.23 6.95
C ARG A 9 -9.14 7.95 7.76
N ALA A 10 -9.48 7.95 9.05
CA ALA A 10 -9.34 6.78 9.92
C ALA A 10 -10.23 5.61 9.47
N LEU A 11 -11.48 5.87 9.07
CA LEU A 11 -12.37 4.87 8.51
C LEU A 11 -11.83 4.28 7.21
N LEU A 12 -11.29 5.12 6.32
CA LEU A 12 -10.68 4.67 5.07
C LEU A 12 -9.45 3.79 5.31
N ARG A 13 -8.54 4.20 6.21
CA ARG A 13 -7.39 3.37 6.62
C ARG A 13 -7.85 2.01 7.12
N ALA A 14 -8.85 1.99 7.99
CA ALA A 14 -9.38 0.79 8.58
C ALA A 14 -10.02 -0.15 7.53
N ALA A 15 -10.75 0.42 6.56
CA ALA A 15 -11.32 -0.33 5.45
C ALA A 15 -10.23 -0.91 4.53
N ALA A 16 -9.21 -0.13 4.18
CA ALA A 16 -8.10 -0.58 3.35
C ALA A 16 -7.29 -1.69 4.04
N TYR A 17 -6.99 -1.54 5.33
CA TYR A 17 -6.29 -2.56 6.14
C TYR A 17 -7.06 -3.90 6.15
N ARG A 18 -8.39 -3.86 6.29
CA ARG A 18 -9.25 -5.05 6.30
C ARG A 18 -9.63 -5.56 4.91
N ARG A 19 -9.29 -4.83 3.83
CA ARG A 19 -9.80 -5.06 2.46
C ARG A 19 -11.34 -5.11 2.43
N ASP A 20 -11.96 -4.23 3.21
CA ASP A 20 -13.39 -4.10 3.36
C ASP A 20 -13.94 -3.14 2.29
N GLY A 21 -14.38 -3.73 1.17
CA GLY A 21 -14.86 -2.98 0.01
C GLY A 21 -16.16 -2.22 0.29
N ASP A 22 -17.07 -2.79 1.08
CA ASP A 22 -18.36 -2.17 1.40
C ASP A 22 -18.16 -0.93 2.30
N ALA A 23 -17.40 -1.09 3.40
CA ALA A 23 -17.05 0.04 4.25
C ALA A 23 -16.26 1.11 3.47
N GLY A 24 -15.35 0.70 2.59
CA GLY A 24 -14.61 1.61 1.73
C GLY A 24 -15.50 2.42 0.79
N LEU A 25 -16.45 1.78 0.10
CA LEU A 25 -17.42 2.47 -0.77
C LEU A 25 -18.26 3.47 0.00
N ALA A 26 -18.73 3.10 1.19
CA ALA A 26 -19.51 4.00 2.05
C ALA A 26 -18.72 5.25 2.44
N VAL A 27 -17.41 5.10 2.72
CA VAL A 27 -16.53 6.24 3.04
C VAL A 27 -16.24 7.10 1.81
N LEU A 28 -16.04 6.49 0.64
CA LEU A 28 -15.74 7.20 -0.62
C LEU A 28 -16.94 7.95 -1.22
N ALA A 29 -18.17 7.60 -0.84
CA ALA A 29 -19.38 8.22 -1.37
C ALA A 29 -19.34 9.75 -1.25
N ASP A 30 -19.62 10.44 -2.36
CA ASP A 30 -19.68 11.91 -2.48
C ASP A 30 -18.40 12.68 -2.09
N ARG A 31 -17.24 12.00 -2.06
CA ARG A 31 -15.91 12.58 -1.79
C ARG A 31 -14.99 12.54 -3.02
N PRO A 32 -14.06 13.49 -3.14
CA PRO A 32 -13.03 13.46 -4.19
C PRO A 32 -12.00 12.37 -3.90
N LEU A 33 -11.58 11.63 -4.96
CA LEU A 33 -10.60 10.55 -4.85
C LEU A 33 -9.15 11.06 -4.80
N GLY A 34 -8.84 12.13 -5.54
CA GLY A 34 -7.49 12.68 -5.71
C GLY A 34 -6.59 12.71 -4.45
N PRO A 35 -7.08 13.15 -3.27
CA PRO A 35 -6.27 13.18 -2.05
C PRO A 35 -5.93 11.81 -1.43
N VAL A 36 -6.56 10.73 -1.88
CA VAL A 36 -6.54 9.40 -1.25
C VAL A 36 -6.39 8.25 -2.25
N LEU A 37 -5.90 8.49 -3.47
CA LEU A 37 -5.96 7.51 -4.57
C LEU A 37 -5.41 6.12 -4.25
N GLN A 38 -4.32 6.01 -3.49
CA GLN A 38 -3.71 4.75 -3.09
C GLN A 38 -4.61 3.99 -2.11
N TYR A 39 -5.19 4.70 -1.14
CA TYR A 39 -6.19 4.15 -0.22
C TYR A 39 -7.52 3.81 -0.91
N ALA A 40 -8.03 4.70 -1.75
CA ALA A 40 -9.26 4.51 -2.51
C ALA A 40 -9.13 3.32 -3.46
N GLY A 41 -8.00 3.20 -4.17
CA GLY A 41 -7.76 2.06 -5.05
C GLY A 41 -7.73 0.73 -4.32
N ASP A 42 -7.15 0.66 -3.11
CA ASP A 42 -7.16 -0.57 -2.31
C ASP A 42 -8.57 -1.05 -1.99
N VAL A 43 -9.44 -0.16 -1.52
CA VAL A 43 -10.83 -0.51 -1.17
C VAL A 43 -11.70 -0.72 -2.40
N LEU A 44 -11.45 0.01 -3.49
CA LEU A 44 -12.17 -0.17 -4.76
C LEU A 44 -11.78 -1.47 -5.46
N ALA A 45 -10.52 -1.89 -5.39
CA ALA A 45 -10.08 -3.19 -5.89
C ALA A 45 -10.73 -4.33 -5.10
N ALA A 46 -10.82 -4.19 -3.77
CA ALA A 46 -11.55 -5.14 -2.93
C ALA A 46 -13.05 -5.18 -3.29
N ALA A 47 -13.70 -4.02 -3.41
CA ALA A 47 -15.12 -3.93 -3.78
C ALA A 47 -15.42 -4.50 -5.17
N ALA A 48 -14.56 -4.23 -6.16
CA ALA A 48 -14.69 -4.76 -7.51
C ALA A 48 -14.49 -6.29 -7.53
N ALA A 49 -13.47 -6.81 -6.86
CA ALA A 49 -13.24 -8.25 -6.75
C ALA A 49 -14.38 -8.99 -6.01
N GLN A 50 -15.08 -8.31 -5.10
CA GLN A 50 -16.28 -8.82 -4.40
C GLN A 50 -17.56 -8.68 -5.24
N GLY A 51 -17.52 -7.99 -6.38
CA GLY A 51 -18.69 -7.73 -7.22
C GLY A 51 -19.72 -6.81 -6.57
N LEU A 52 -19.29 -5.90 -5.70
CA LEU A 52 -20.21 -5.00 -4.99
C LEU A 52 -20.90 -4.03 -5.95
N PRO A 53 -22.25 -3.88 -5.87
CA PRO A 53 -22.97 -2.89 -6.66
C PRO A 53 -22.42 -1.47 -6.40
N GLY A 54 -22.19 -0.73 -7.49
CA GLY A 54 -21.67 0.64 -7.39
C GLY A 54 -20.14 0.76 -7.29
N ALA A 55 -19.39 -0.34 -7.25
CA ALA A 55 -17.93 -0.31 -7.25
C ALA A 55 -17.32 0.08 -8.61
N GLU A 56 -17.99 -0.29 -9.71
CA GLU A 56 -17.42 -0.24 -11.05
C GLU A 56 -17.08 1.18 -11.54
N ALA A 57 -18.01 2.12 -11.40
CA ALA A 57 -17.81 3.51 -11.80
C ALA A 57 -16.70 4.23 -11.01
N PRO A 58 -16.68 4.22 -9.66
CA PRO A 58 -15.59 4.83 -8.90
C PRO A 58 -14.25 4.12 -9.11
N ALA A 59 -14.24 2.80 -9.33
CA ALA A 59 -13.00 2.07 -9.66
C ALA A 59 -12.40 2.54 -11.00
N ARG A 60 -13.21 2.70 -12.06
CA ARG A 60 -12.72 3.24 -13.34
C ARG A 60 -12.20 4.67 -13.21
N LYS A 61 -12.94 5.52 -12.49
CA LYS A 61 -12.49 6.89 -12.19
C LYS A 61 -11.17 6.89 -11.42
N CYS A 62 -10.99 5.95 -10.49
CA CYS A 62 -9.75 5.82 -9.75
C CYS A 62 -8.58 5.44 -10.67
N VAL A 63 -8.78 4.51 -11.62
CA VAL A 63 -7.77 4.18 -12.65
C VAL A 63 -7.39 5.43 -13.46
N GLU A 64 -8.37 6.19 -13.95
CA GLU A 64 -8.12 7.42 -14.71
C GLU A 64 -7.32 8.46 -13.90
N GLU A 65 -7.66 8.67 -12.62
CA GLU A 65 -6.95 9.62 -11.76
C GLU A 65 -5.53 9.14 -11.39
N LEU A 66 -5.33 7.83 -11.20
CA LEU A 66 -4.01 7.22 -10.99
C LEU A 66 -3.12 7.39 -12.23
N ASP A 67 -3.63 7.04 -13.41
CA ASP A 67 -2.90 7.19 -14.69
C ASP A 67 -2.57 8.66 -14.98
N GLY A 68 -3.52 9.56 -14.70
CA GLY A 68 -3.31 11.00 -14.86
C GLY A 68 -2.28 11.60 -13.89
N ARG A 69 -2.19 11.07 -12.67
CA ARG A 69 -1.23 11.52 -11.64
C ARG A 69 0.18 10.95 -11.88
N GLY A 70 0.28 9.66 -12.20
CA GLY A 70 1.55 8.98 -12.50
C GLY A 70 2.56 8.95 -11.34
N GLY A 71 2.09 8.92 -10.10
CA GLY A 71 2.93 8.80 -8.91
C GLY A 71 3.48 7.38 -8.69
N PRO A 72 4.45 7.19 -7.77
CA PRO A 72 4.93 5.86 -7.41
C PRO A 72 3.77 4.96 -6.97
N GLY A 73 3.69 3.75 -7.51
CA GLY A 73 2.65 2.78 -7.16
C GLY A 73 1.32 2.98 -7.90
N ASP A 74 1.19 4.04 -8.72
CA ASP A 74 -0.07 4.32 -9.43
C ASP A 74 -0.30 3.33 -10.56
N ALA A 75 0.72 3.06 -11.38
CA ALA A 75 0.64 2.09 -12.46
C ALA A 75 0.33 0.68 -11.94
N GLU A 76 0.96 0.29 -10.83
CA GLU A 76 0.71 -0.99 -10.18
C GLU A 76 -0.74 -1.10 -9.67
N LEU A 77 -1.23 -0.05 -8.98
CA LEU A 77 -2.60 -0.05 -8.47
C LEU A 77 -3.65 0.02 -9.58
N ALA A 78 -3.39 0.80 -10.63
CA ALA A 78 -4.27 0.88 -11.80
C ALA A 78 -4.39 -0.49 -12.50
N ALA A 79 -3.27 -1.23 -12.62
CA ALA A 79 -3.28 -2.59 -13.15
C ALA A 79 -4.05 -3.56 -12.24
N GLU A 80 -3.89 -3.47 -10.92
CA GLU A 80 -4.66 -4.29 -9.97
C GLU A 80 -6.17 -4.00 -10.04
N LEU A 81 -6.57 -2.73 -10.10
CA LEU A 81 -7.97 -2.31 -10.26
C LEU A 81 -8.56 -2.81 -11.59
N THR A 82 -7.80 -2.68 -12.68
CA THR A 82 -8.22 -3.15 -14.01
C THR A 82 -8.45 -4.66 -13.99
N ALA A 83 -7.51 -5.43 -13.43
CA ALA A 83 -7.67 -6.88 -13.29
C ALA A 83 -8.92 -7.25 -12.45
N ALA A 84 -9.16 -6.53 -11.34
CA ALA A 84 -10.33 -6.75 -10.50
C ALA A 84 -11.65 -6.45 -11.25
N LEU A 85 -11.69 -5.37 -12.05
CA LEU A 85 -12.84 -5.02 -12.89
C LEU A 85 -13.11 -6.05 -13.99
N GLU A 86 -12.06 -6.66 -14.53
CA GLU A 86 -12.15 -7.69 -15.57
C GLU A 86 -12.39 -9.10 -15.01
N GLY A 87 -12.34 -9.26 -13.68
CA GLY A 87 -12.41 -10.58 -13.03
C GLY A 87 -11.18 -11.46 -13.32
N THR A 88 -10.05 -10.84 -13.64
CA THR A 88 -8.78 -11.53 -13.91
C THR A 88 -7.84 -11.46 -12.70
N ARG A 89 -6.82 -12.31 -12.69
CA ARG A 89 -5.80 -12.30 -11.63
C ARG A 89 -4.68 -11.34 -12.00
N ALA A 90 -4.34 -10.43 -11.09
CA ALA A 90 -3.15 -9.60 -11.23
C ALA A 90 -1.87 -10.47 -11.31
N PRO A 91 -0.88 -10.08 -12.14
CA PRO A 91 0.26 -10.93 -12.48
C PRO A 91 1.28 -11.12 -11.35
N LEU A 92 1.33 -10.20 -10.38
CA LEU A 92 2.31 -10.21 -9.29
C LEU A 92 1.87 -11.12 -8.13
N ALA A 93 2.86 -11.72 -7.46
CA ALA A 93 2.63 -12.59 -6.31
C ALA A 93 2.19 -11.77 -5.09
N GLU A 94 1.13 -12.19 -4.41
CA GLU A 94 0.64 -11.52 -3.20
C GLU A 94 1.52 -11.84 -1.99
N VAL A 95 1.83 -10.81 -1.20
CA VAL A 95 2.47 -10.94 0.11
C VAL A 95 1.68 -10.17 1.17
N PRO A 96 1.53 -10.73 2.38
CA PRO A 96 0.67 -10.17 3.41
C PRO A 96 1.30 -8.96 4.10
N VAL A 97 1.40 -7.81 3.45
CA VAL A 97 2.16 -6.65 3.98
C VAL A 97 1.30 -5.41 4.13
N ASP A 98 1.51 -4.66 5.22
CA ASP A 98 0.95 -3.32 5.37
C ASP A 98 1.84 -2.30 4.63
N LEU A 99 1.28 -1.66 3.61
CA LEU A 99 2.00 -0.67 2.80
C LEU A 99 2.40 0.59 3.57
N GLY A 100 1.64 1.00 4.60
CA GLY A 100 1.97 2.15 5.43
C GLY A 100 3.16 1.85 6.34
N GLU A 101 3.17 0.64 6.92
CA GLU A 101 4.30 0.14 7.71
C GLU A 101 5.56 -0.01 6.84
N LEU A 102 5.45 -0.66 5.68
CA LEU A 102 6.56 -0.82 4.73
C LEU A 102 7.06 0.53 4.22
N GLY A 103 6.17 1.43 3.84
CA GLY A 103 6.54 2.78 3.39
C GLY A 103 7.24 3.59 4.48
N THR A 104 6.87 3.38 5.75
CA THR A 104 7.57 3.98 6.89
C THR A 104 8.95 3.36 7.09
N ALA A 105 9.08 2.04 6.97
CA ALA A 105 10.36 1.36 7.10
C ALA A 105 11.35 1.71 5.98
N LEU A 106 10.87 1.87 4.74
CA LEU A 106 11.68 2.31 3.60
C LEU A 106 12.23 3.74 3.77
N ASP A 107 11.54 4.58 4.54
CA ASP A 107 11.92 5.97 4.81
C ASP A 107 12.84 6.16 6.03
N ARG A 108 13.19 5.08 6.75
CA ARG A 108 14.10 5.17 7.91
C ARG A 108 15.51 5.60 7.52
N ASP A 109 16.29 6.05 8.49
CA ASP A 109 17.67 6.42 8.25
C ASP A 109 18.49 5.16 7.88
N PRO A 110 19.23 5.16 6.77
CA PRO A 110 20.17 4.09 6.39
C PRO A 110 21.16 3.70 7.50
N ALA A 111 21.50 4.62 8.39
CA ALA A 111 22.37 4.37 9.53
C ALA A 111 21.73 3.44 10.58
N GLU A 112 20.40 3.27 10.57
CA GLU A 112 19.68 2.30 11.41
C GLU A 112 19.90 0.84 10.95
N GLY A 113 20.51 0.63 9.78
CA GLY A 113 20.92 -0.69 9.31
C GLY A 113 19.90 -1.40 8.42
N VAL A 114 20.17 -2.68 8.14
CA VAL A 114 19.30 -3.53 7.32
C VAL A 114 17.96 -3.78 8.02
N GLN A 115 16.89 -3.77 7.25
CA GLN A 115 15.58 -4.24 7.64
C GLN A 115 15.21 -5.47 6.82
N VAL A 116 14.29 -6.28 7.32
CA VAL A 116 13.81 -7.49 6.67
C VAL A 116 12.28 -7.48 6.68
N LEU A 117 11.70 -7.87 5.55
CA LEU A 117 10.28 -8.22 5.43
C LEU A 117 10.14 -9.74 5.47
N ASP A 118 9.34 -10.26 6.41
CA ASP A 118 8.85 -11.65 6.40
C ASP A 118 7.75 -11.77 5.35
N LEU A 119 8.02 -12.44 4.23
CA LEU A 119 7.08 -12.61 3.12
C LEU A 119 5.89 -13.52 3.46
N TRP A 120 5.91 -14.23 4.58
CA TRP A 120 4.81 -15.10 5.02
C TRP A 120 3.91 -14.45 6.05
N ARG A 121 4.47 -13.59 6.92
CA ARG A 121 3.72 -12.91 7.98
C ARG A 121 3.45 -11.45 7.68
N GLY A 122 4.27 -10.84 6.83
CA GLY A 122 4.26 -9.41 6.59
C GLY A 122 5.05 -8.58 7.56
N GLU A 123 5.67 -9.18 8.55
CA GLU A 123 6.36 -8.47 9.63
C GLU A 123 7.60 -7.77 9.10
N ILE A 124 7.83 -6.54 9.56
CA ILE A 124 8.98 -5.73 9.18
C ILE A 124 9.80 -5.43 10.44
N GLY A 125 11.10 -5.69 10.37
CA GLY A 125 11.98 -5.40 11.48
C GLY A 125 13.45 -5.63 11.16
N GLU A 126 14.28 -5.54 12.20
CA GLU A 126 15.69 -5.93 12.12
C GLU A 126 15.83 -7.45 11.92
N PRO A 127 16.87 -7.93 11.22
CA PRO A 127 17.10 -9.36 11.05
C PRO A 127 17.29 -10.06 12.40
N GLY A 128 16.36 -10.96 12.74
CA GLY A 128 16.48 -11.86 13.88
C GLY A 128 17.41 -13.05 13.61
N PRO A 129 17.69 -13.89 14.63
CA PRO A 129 18.51 -15.10 14.47
C PRO A 129 18.04 -16.04 13.36
N GLU A 130 16.73 -16.13 13.10
CA GLU A 130 16.11 -16.95 12.05
C GLU A 130 16.41 -16.48 10.61
N PHE A 131 16.87 -15.24 10.45
CA PHE A 131 17.34 -14.72 9.17
C PHE A 131 18.73 -15.27 8.81
N ALA A 132 19.52 -15.72 9.78
CA ALA A 132 20.88 -16.19 9.53
C ALA A 132 20.87 -17.43 8.59
N PRO A 133 21.76 -17.49 7.57
CA PRO A 133 21.78 -18.60 6.60
C PRO A 133 22.01 -19.99 7.23
N ASP A 134 22.63 -20.04 8.40
CA ASP A 134 22.92 -21.25 9.17
C ASP A 134 21.86 -21.56 10.24
N ALA A 135 20.81 -20.74 10.36
CA ALA A 135 19.72 -20.98 11.30
C ALA A 135 18.94 -22.25 10.95
N PRO A 136 18.58 -23.09 11.95
CA PRO A 136 17.71 -24.23 11.71
C PRO A 136 16.36 -23.80 11.10
N GLY A 137 16.02 -24.38 9.95
CA GLY A 137 14.77 -24.04 9.24
C GLY A 137 14.83 -22.71 8.48
N HIS A 138 16.03 -22.16 8.23
CA HIS A 138 16.20 -21.03 7.33
C HIS A 138 15.60 -21.34 5.95
N ASP A 139 14.70 -20.47 5.50
CA ASP A 139 14.16 -20.49 4.15
C ASP A 139 14.51 -19.15 3.48
N PRO A 140 15.41 -19.14 2.48
CA PRO A 140 15.80 -17.91 1.79
C PRO A 140 14.62 -17.28 1.00
N ALA A 141 13.58 -18.06 0.68
CA ALA A 141 12.40 -17.55 -0.02
C ALA A 141 11.39 -16.86 0.91
N ARG A 142 11.59 -16.93 2.23
CA ARG A 142 10.73 -16.27 3.23
C ARG A 142 11.12 -14.82 3.49
N TRP A 143 12.38 -14.45 3.27
CA TRP A 143 12.92 -13.19 3.74
C TRP A 143 13.29 -12.27 2.59
N LEU A 144 12.87 -11.01 2.68
CA LEU A 144 13.32 -9.96 1.77
C LEU A 144 14.03 -8.87 2.56
N ALA A 145 15.36 -8.87 2.49
CA ALA A 145 16.19 -7.85 3.12
C ALA A 145 16.21 -6.57 2.28
N PHE A 146 16.19 -5.42 2.95
CA PHE A 146 16.29 -4.12 2.31
C PHE A 146 17.06 -3.14 3.18
N TRP A 147 17.68 -2.16 2.53
CA TRP A 147 18.27 -1.02 3.21
C TRP A 147 17.28 0.14 3.12
N PRO A 148 16.88 0.76 4.25
CA PRO A 148 16.17 2.03 4.23
C PRO A 148 16.93 3.04 3.35
N ALA A 149 16.20 3.91 2.66
CA ALA A 149 16.76 4.68 1.55
C ALA A 149 18.00 5.50 1.96
N GLY A 150 19.18 5.05 1.48
CA GLY A 150 20.48 5.77 1.44
C GLY A 150 20.37 7.21 0.95
N PRO A 151 21.38 8.09 1.11
CA PRO A 151 21.33 9.53 0.77
C PRO A 151 21.26 9.85 -0.76
N ALA A 152 20.48 9.10 -1.51
CA ALA A 152 20.11 9.33 -2.91
C ALA A 152 18.58 9.29 -3.14
N GLY A 153 17.78 9.43 -2.07
CA GLY A 153 16.33 9.63 -2.13
C GLY A 153 15.94 11.05 -1.71
N GLY A 154 16.47 12.06 -2.41
CA GLY A 154 16.20 13.48 -2.14
C GLY A 154 14.76 13.88 -2.48
N GLY A 155 13.81 13.44 -1.65
CA GLY A 155 12.43 13.89 -1.61
C GLY A 155 12.07 14.28 -0.19
N GLY A 156 12.84 15.19 0.41
CA GLY A 156 12.52 15.75 1.72
C GLY A 156 11.12 16.36 1.67
N ALA A 157 10.18 15.77 2.39
CA ALA A 157 8.87 16.39 2.60
C ALA A 157 9.09 17.72 3.33
N PRO A 158 8.40 18.80 2.96
CA PRO A 158 8.41 20.02 3.76
C PRO A 158 7.93 19.69 5.18
N ALA A 159 8.65 20.21 6.17
CA ALA A 159 8.37 20.04 7.59
C ALA A 159 7.24 20.97 8.07
N ASP A 160 6.14 21.10 7.33
CA ASP A 160 4.95 21.69 7.89
C ASP A 160 4.17 20.59 8.62
N GLY A 161 4.22 20.60 9.94
CA GLY A 161 3.50 19.66 10.81
C GLY A 161 1.97 19.82 10.77
N SER A 162 1.41 20.19 9.62
CA SER A 162 -0.03 20.22 9.39
C SER A 162 -0.55 18.77 9.30
N ALA A 163 -1.74 18.53 9.84
CA ALA A 163 -2.42 17.23 9.71
C ALA A 163 -2.63 16.84 8.23
N ASP A 164 -2.70 17.83 7.34
CA ASP A 164 -2.76 17.64 5.88
C ASP A 164 -1.42 17.16 5.28
N GLY A 165 -0.28 17.57 5.84
CA GLY A 165 1.05 17.08 5.47
C GLY A 165 1.28 15.61 5.85
N SER A 166 0.77 15.18 7.00
CA SER A 166 0.90 13.80 7.50
C SER A 166 0.18 12.79 6.62
N TRP A 167 -1.09 13.07 6.27
CA TRP A 167 -1.87 12.18 5.40
C TRP A 167 -1.28 12.09 3.99
N ALA A 168 -0.96 13.23 3.37
CA ALA A 168 -0.37 13.24 2.04
C ALA A 168 0.98 12.51 1.99
N ARG A 169 1.75 12.54 3.09
CA ARG A 169 2.97 11.74 3.24
C ARG A 169 2.66 10.24 3.30
N GLU A 170 1.71 9.82 4.13
CA GLU A 170 1.30 8.42 4.27
C GLU A 170 0.81 7.84 2.93
N GLU A 171 -0.04 8.56 2.22
CA GLU A 171 -0.52 8.23 0.87
C GLU A 171 0.65 8.02 -0.12
N ARG A 172 1.64 8.92 -0.14
CA ARG A 172 2.85 8.77 -0.97
C ARG A 172 3.73 7.60 -0.53
N GLN A 173 3.82 7.35 0.78
CA GLN A 173 4.59 6.22 1.33
C GLN A 173 4.01 4.89 0.86
N ARG A 174 2.69 4.74 0.88
CA ARG A 174 2.01 3.55 0.36
C ARG A 174 2.30 3.31 -1.11
N GLY A 175 2.24 4.37 -1.93
CA GLY A 175 2.61 4.31 -3.34
C GLY A 175 4.04 3.85 -3.58
N ARG A 176 5.00 4.41 -2.82
CA ARG A 176 6.40 3.96 -2.91
C ARG A 176 6.58 2.51 -2.47
N ALA A 177 5.92 2.09 -1.39
CA ALA A 177 5.96 0.72 -0.91
C ALA A 177 5.40 -0.25 -1.96
N ARG A 178 4.30 0.10 -2.62
CA ARG A 178 3.72 -0.69 -3.71
C ARG A 178 4.67 -0.80 -4.90
N ALA A 179 5.25 0.30 -5.36
CA ALA A 179 6.25 0.29 -6.44
C ALA A 179 7.49 -0.55 -6.06
N TRP A 180 7.95 -0.46 -4.81
CA TRP A 180 9.07 -1.23 -4.31
C TRP A 180 8.79 -2.73 -4.29
N LEU A 181 7.59 -3.16 -3.87
CA LEU A 181 7.17 -4.57 -3.95
C LEU A 181 7.12 -5.06 -5.40
N ALA A 182 6.57 -4.25 -6.31
CA ALA A 182 6.45 -4.62 -7.72
C ALA A 182 7.82 -4.80 -8.39
N ALA A 183 8.82 -4.00 -8.00
CA ALA A 183 10.21 -4.20 -8.45
C ALA A 183 10.79 -5.57 -8.03
N HIS A 184 10.22 -6.21 -7.00
CA HIS A 184 10.57 -7.56 -6.54
C HIS A 184 9.61 -8.64 -7.05
N GLY A 185 8.69 -8.31 -7.97
CA GLY A 185 7.68 -9.24 -8.49
C GLY A 185 6.51 -9.50 -7.52
N LEU A 186 6.38 -8.66 -6.48
CA LEU A 186 5.40 -8.81 -5.40
C LEU A 186 4.33 -7.72 -5.46
N ARG A 187 3.17 -7.99 -4.86
CA ARG A 187 2.12 -7.00 -4.60
C ARG A 187 1.52 -7.18 -3.21
N PRO A 188 0.95 -6.13 -2.60
CA PRO A 188 0.29 -6.26 -1.31
C PRO A 188 -0.91 -7.21 -1.41
N GLY A 189 -1.00 -8.09 -0.42
CA GLY A 189 -2.13 -8.97 -0.16
C GLY A 189 -2.64 -8.77 1.27
N PRO A 190 -3.76 -9.42 1.63
CA PRO A 190 -4.31 -9.34 2.98
C PRO A 190 -3.33 -9.93 4.01
N ARG A 191 -3.16 -9.26 5.15
CA ARG A 191 -2.45 -9.84 6.29
C ARG A 191 -3.28 -10.98 6.90
N PRO A 192 -2.74 -12.21 7.05
CA PRO A 192 -3.40 -13.24 7.82
C PRO A 192 -3.47 -12.75 9.27
N PHE A 193 -4.68 -12.77 9.81
CA PHE A 193 -5.09 -12.36 11.15
C PHE A 193 -3.95 -12.22 12.19
N LEU A 194 -3.84 -11.02 12.78
CA LEU A 194 -3.35 -10.84 14.16
C LEU A 194 -4.46 -11.22 15.14
#